data_AF-A0A9N7NI02-F1
#
_entry.id   AF-A0A9N7NI02-F1
#
_cell.length_a   1.000
_cell.length_b   1.000
_cell.length_c   1.000
_cell.angle_alpha   90.00
_cell.angle_beta   90.00
_cell.angle_gamma   90.00
#
_symmetry.space_group_name_H-M   'P 1'
#
loop_
_entity.id
_entity.type
_entity.pdbx_description
1 polymer ?
#
loop_
_entity_poly.entity_id
_entity_poly.type
_entity_poly.pdbx_seq_one_letter_code
_entity_poly.pdbx_strand_id
1 'polypeptide(L)'
;MDSDYGVARELSDLQKLRSLYKPELPPCLQGTTVRVEFGDATTAADPTGSHTISRSFPHTYGQPIAHFLRATAKVPDGGSEGLFAQKTLEVTDEVLATYKNQGGYDLLGRTQDQIRTTEQVNAAHNACTTLKLDALVIIGGVTSNTDAAQLSETFAERKCPTKVVGIPVTLNGDLKNQFVEANVGFDTICKVNSQLISNVCTDALSAEKVILAEEVAASKLTLFDITKQICDAVCKLGVNKEIHGLLRQGVSAEKISAQLSPWASALFEFLPPFIRKQNPVNKWRCGAAPITAMMTVRRYGHGPGASNLGKPALHPAIVDLKGKAYELLRQNATKFLMDDVYRNPGPLQFEGPGADAKAVTLCVEDQDYMGRIKKLQEHLDKVRAIVKPGCSQDVLKAALSAMASVTDILSVMSSSSTGNSPCFAEEDD
;
A
#
# COMPACT_ATOMS: atom_id res chain seq x y z
N MET A 1 30.94 9.52 2.14
CA MET A 1 30.81 8.54 3.24
C MET A 1 30.79 7.20 2.55
N ASP A 2 31.83 6.38 2.75
CA ASP A 2 31.77 4.99 2.34
C ASP A 2 30.64 4.34 3.15
N SER A 3 29.77 3.61 2.46
CA SER A 3 28.54 3.07 3.04
C SER A 3 28.76 1.60 3.32
N ASP A 4 28.62 1.22 4.59
CA ASP A 4 28.78 -0.16 5.09
C ASP A 4 27.60 -1.08 4.68
N TYR A 5 27.17 -0.98 3.42
CA TYR A 5 26.17 -1.88 2.84
C TYR A 5 26.74 -3.30 2.73
N GLY A 6 25.92 -4.30 3.06
CA GLY A 6 26.34 -5.70 3.09
C GLY A 6 27.22 -6.12 4.27
N VAL A 7 27.56 -5.22 5.21
CA VAL A 7 28.38 -5.56 6.38
C VAL A 7 27.51 -6.18 7.49
N ALA A 8 27.97 -7.28 8.08
CA ALA A 8 27.29 -7.94 9.19
C ALA A 8 27.18 -7.02 10.42
N ARG A 9 26.01 -7.00 11.06
CA ARG A 9 25.70 -6.07 12.15
C ARG A 9 25.87 -6.67 13.53
N GLU A 10 26.36 -5.86 14.46
CA GLU A 10 26.15 -6.12 15.89
C GLU A 10 24.66 -5.87 16.23
N LEU A 11 24.03 -6.84 16.89
CA LEU A 11 22.61 -6.82 17.23
C LEU A 11 22.41 -6.68 18.74
N SER A 12 21.54 -5.77 19.15
CA SER A 12 21.01 -5.74 20.53
C SER A 12 20.23 -7.01 20.86
N ASP A 13 20.03 -7.33 22.13
CA ASP A 13 19.43 -8.61 22.52
C ASP A 13 17.99 -8.78 22.03
N LEU A 14 17.20 -7.70 21.95
CA LEU A 14 15.88 -7.73 21.31
C LEU A 14 15.98 -8.05 19.81
N GLN A 15 16.99 -7.52 19.10
CA GLN A 15 17.21 -7.81 17.68
C GLN A 15 17.71 -9.24 17.46
N LYS A 16 18.55 -9.77 18.37
CA LYS A 16 18.96 -11.19 18.38
C LYS A 16 17.76 -12.11 18.57
N LEU A 17 16.86 -11.80 19.50
CA LEU A 17 15.60 -12.55 19.66
C LEU A 17 14.71 -12.41 18.43
N ARG A 18 14.58 -11.20 17.86
CA ARG A 18 13.73 -10.96 16.69
C ARG A 18 14.25 -11.60 15.40
N SER A 19 15.55 -11.81 15.23
CA SER A 19 16.09 -12.52 14.06
C SER A 19 15.75 -14.02 14.05
N LEU A 20 15.40 -14.61 15.20
CA LEU A 20 14.90 -15.99 15.32
C LEU A 20 13.45 -16.16 14.85
N TYR A 21 12.66 -15.08 14.78
CA TYR A 21 11.28 -15.13 14.31
C TYR A 21 11.21 -15.66 12.88
N LYS A 22 10.30 -16.61 12.64
CA LYS A 22 10.06 -17.17 11.30
C LYS A 22 8.76 -16.57 10.76
N PRO A 23 8.80 -15.73 9.72
CA PRO A 23 7.58 -15.20 9.11
C PRO A 23 6.66 -16.33 8.65
N GLU A 24 5.38 -16.23 8.99
CA GLU A 24 4.38 -17.12 8.42
C GLU A 24 4.31 -16.90 6.90
N LEU A 25 4.37 -18.00 6.14
CA LEU A 25 4.18 -17.98 4.69
C LEU A 25 2.78 -18.48 4.34
N PRO A 26 2.07 -17.84 3.39
CA PRO A 26 0.84 -18.37 2.82
C PRO A 26 1.04 -19.80 2.28
N PRO A 27 0.05 -20.70 2.32
CA PRO A 27 0.26 -22.12 2.01
C PRO A 27 0.80 -22.38 0.60
N CYS A 28 0.49 -21.50 -0.36
CA CYS A 28 1.00 -21.59 -1.72
C CYS A 28 2.47 -21.16 -1.89
N LEU A 29 3.07 -20.52 -0.88
CA LEU A 29 4.48 -20.14 -0.82
C LEU A 29 5.32 -21.06 0.09
N GLN A 30 4.71 -22.06 0.74
CA GLN A 30 5.42 -22.98 1.62
C GLN A 30 6.20 -24.03 0.80
N GLY A 31 7.53 -23.93 0.83
CA GLY A 31 8.47 -24.88 0.23
C GLY A 31 9.35 -24.27 -0.86
N THR A 32 10.19 -25.10 -1.49
CA THR A 32 11.25 -24.69 -2.43
C THR A 32 10.76 -24.20 -3.80
N THR A 33 9.45 -23.96 -4.00
CA THR A 33 8.88 -23.81 -5.35
C THR A 33 7.53 -23.00 -5.27
N VAL A 34 7.36 -21.93 -6.10
CA VAL A 34 6.22 -20.98 -6.40
C VAL A 34 6.00 -20.60 -7.96
N ARG A 35 4.85 -20.94 -8.59
CA ARG A 35 4.53 -21.22 -10.07
C ARG A 35 3.63 -20.13 -10.58
N VAL A 36 3.16 -20.21 -11.82
CA VAL A 36 2.05 -19.39 -12.26
C VAL A 36 0.88 -20.18 -12.86
N GLU A 37 -0.34 -19.85 -12.41
CA GLU A 37 -1.58 -19.97 -13.17
C GLU A 37 -2.00 -18.57 -13.61
N PHE A 38 -2.30 -18.41 -14.90
CA PHE A 38 -2.72 -17.13 -15.46
C PHE A 38 -4.24 -17.08 -15.54
N GLY A 39 -4.83 -16.03 -14.98
CA GLY A 39 -6.25 -15.70 -15.09
C GLY A 39 -6.55 -14.85 -16.32
N ASP A 40 -7.64 -14.09 -16.24
CA ASP A 40 -8.10 -13.24 -17.34
C ASP A 40 -7.13 -12.08 -17.65
N ALA A 41 -7.12 -11.65 -18.91
CA ALA A 41 -6.41 -10.46 -19.39
C ALA A 41 -6.92 -9.20 -18.69
N THR A 42 -6.01 -8.29 -18.32
CA THR A 42 -6.35 -7.07 -17.60
C THR A 42 -6.70 -5.89 -18.51
N THR A 43 -7.31 -4.86 -17.94
CA THR A 43 -7.50 -3.53 -18.57
C THR A 43 -6.97 -2.46 -17.60
N ALA A 44 -6.74 -1.24 -18.08
CA ALA A 44 -6.34 -0.14 -17.20
C ALA A 44 -7.41 0.16 -16.13
N ALA A 45 -6.97 0.67 -14.98
CA ALA A 45 -7.85 1.10 -13.89
C ALA A 45 -8.83 2.23 -14.30
N ASP A 46 -8.49 3.00 -15.33
CA ASP A 46 -9.32 4.06 -15.90
C ASP A 46 -9.59 3.78 -17.40
N PRO A 47 -10.86 3.51 -17.78
CA PRO A 47 -11.26 3.33 -19.17
C PRO A 47 -10.86 4.51 -20.08
N THR A 48 -10.86 5.74 -19.57
CA THR A 48 -10.56 6.94 -20.37
C THR A 48 -9.08 7.05 -20.75
N GLY A 49 -8.19 6.51 -19.90
CA GLY A 49 -6.76 6.43 -20.16
C GLY A 49 -6.33 5.22 -21.00
N SER A 50 -7.20 4.22 -21.16
CA SER A 50 -6.85 2.89 -21.67
C SER A 50 -6.15 2.93 -23.04
N HIS A 51 -6.65 3.71 -24.00
CA HIS A 51 -6.05 3.80 -25.34
C HIS A 51 -4.64 4.45 -25.33
N THR A 52 -4.42 5.43 -24.46
CA THR A 52 -3.10 6.05 -24.29
C THR A 52 -2.13 5.08 -23.62
N ILE A 53 -2.58 4.34 -22.60
CA ILE A 53 -1.77 3.33 -21.92
C ILE A 53 -1.41 2.20 -22.89
N SER A 54 -2.36 1.64 -23.64
CA SER A 54 -2.08 0.58 -24.63
C SER A 54 -1.12 1.03 -25.74
N ARG A 55 -1.13 2.32 -26.10
CA ARG A 55 -0.18 2.89 -27.08
C ARG A 55 1.21 3.12 -26.50
N SER A 56 1.33 3.44 -25.22
CA SER A 56 2.62 3.59 -24.52
C SER A 56 3.22 2.26 -24.05
N PHE A 57 2.40 1.22 -23.87
CA PHE A 57 2.78 -0.09 -23.35
C PHE A 57 2.33 -1.25 -24.26
N PRO A 58 2.65 -1.25 -25.57
CA PRO A 58 2.13 -2.25 -26.52
C PRO A 58 2.54 -3.70 -26.21
N HIS A 59 3.63 -3.95 -25.48
CA HIS A 59 4.09 -5.31 -25.13
C HIS A 59 3.65 -5.76 -23.72
N THR A 60 3.30 -4.83 -22.82
CA THR A 60 2.92 -5.13 -21.42
C THR A 60 1.48 -4.78 -21.04
N TYR A 61 0.73 -4.09 -21.90
CA TYR A 61 -0.70 -3.88 -21.73
C TYR A 61 -1.49 -5.18 -21.92
N GLY A 62 -2.58 -5.36 -21.17
CA GLY A 62 -3.46 -6.52 -21.33
C GLY A 62 -2.93 -7.85 -20.80
N GLN A 63 -1.78 -7.87 -20.12
CA GLN A 63 -1.24 -9.09 -19.52
C GLN A 63 -2.25 -9.70 -18.52
N PRO A 64 -2.26 -11.04 -18.35
CA PRO A 64 -3.15 -11.71 -17.41
C PRO A 64 -2.71 -11.53 -15.96
N ILE A 65 -3.66 -11.62 -15.03
CA ILE A 65 -3.35 -11.74 -13.60
C ILE A 65 -2.65 -13.09 -13.36
N ALA A 66 -1.59 -13.09 -12.55
CA ALA A 66 -0.86 -14.30 -12.17
C ALA A 66 -1.28 -14.77 -10.76
N HIS A 67 -1.43 -16.08 -10.57
CA HIS A 67 -1.64 -16.77 -9.28
C HIS A 67 -0.51 -17.78 -9.00
N PHE A 68 -0.05 -17.93 -7.74
CA PHE A 68 1.29 -18.50 -7.45
C PHE A 68 1.38 -19.94 -6.81
N LEU A 69 2.26 -20.90 -7.28
CA LEU A 69 2.45 -22.36 -6.78
C LEU A 69 3.82 -23.27 -6.76
N ARG A 70 4.77 -23.40 -7.75
CA ARG A 70 6.16 -24.02 -7.96
C ARG A 70 7.26 -23.17 -8.83
N ALA A 71 8.53 -22.80 -8.41
CA ALA A 71 9.40 -21.60 -8.82
C ALA A 71 10.85 -21.84 -9.40
N THR A 72 11.89 -20.93 -9.37
CA THR A 72 12.55 -20.10 -8.25
C THR A 72 13.45 -18.93 -8.75
N ALA A 73 13.84 -17.91 -7.92
CA ALA A 73 14.68 -16.74 -8.35
C ALA A 73 15.67 -16.11 -7.30
N LYS A 74 16.70 -15.37 -7.79
CA LYS A 74 17.75 -14.59 -7.05
C LYS A 74 17.67 -13.07 -7.35
N VAL A 75 18.40 -12.21 -6.61
CA VAL A 75 18.22 -10.73 -6.60
C VAL A 75 19.55 -9.93 -6.59
N PRO A 76 19.67 -8.76 -7.27
CA PRO A 76 20.80 -7.81 -7.17
C PRO A 76 20.58 -6.64 -6.17
N ASP A 77 21.63 -5.88 -5.88
CA ASP A 77 21.74 -4.84 -4.82
C ASP A 77 21.87 -3.39 -5.32
N GLY A 78 21.97 -2.43 -4.38
CA GLY A 78 22.38 -1.05 -4.63
C GLY A 78 21.31 -0.09 -5.14
N GLY A 79 20.04 -0.51 -5.24
CA GLY A 79 18.96 0.30 -5.79
C GLY A 79 19.18 0.67 -7.27
N SER A 80 18.71 1.84 -7.69
CA SER A 80 18.88 2.29 -9.08
C SER A 80 20.32 2.65 -9.43
N GLU A 81 21.05 3.30 -8.51
CA GLU A 81 22.46 3.68 -8.74
C GLU A 81 23.39 2.48 -8.78
N GLY A 82 23.20 1.47 -7.91
CA GLY A 82 23.96 0.22 -7.95
C GLY A 82 23.76 -0.52 -9.26
N LEU A 83 22.52 -0.60 -9.75
CA LEU A 83 22.19 -1.14 -11.06
C LEU A 83 22.91 -0.41 -12.19
N PHE A 84 22.89 0.94 -12.21
CA PHE A 84 23.58 1.72 -13.25
C PHE A 84 25.10 1.58 -13.18
N ALA A 85 25.66 1.53 -11.97
CA ALA A 85 27.10 1.40 -11.72
C ALA A 85 27.62 -0.03 -11.85
N GLN A 86 26.75 -1.02 -12.09
CA GLN A 86 27.06 -2.46 -12.08
C GLN A 86 27.75 -2.94 -10.79
N LYS A 87 27.54 -2.22 -9.68
CA LYS A 87 28.00 -2.67 -8.36
C LYS A 87 27.15 -3.86 -7.95
N THR A 88 27.82 -4.94 -7.56
CA THR A 88 27.13 -6.17 -7.12
C THR A 88 27.67 -6.69 -5.80
N LEU A 89 26.77 -7.08 -4.90
CA LEU A 89 26.99 -7.70 -3.62
C LEU A 89 26.30 -9.08 -3.60
N GLU A 90 27.08 -10.14 -3.40
CA GLU A 90 26.50 -11.46 -3.15
C GLU A 90 25.92 -11.52 -1.72
N VAL A 91 24.60 -11.64 -1.62
CA VAL A 91 23.90 -11.78 -0.34
C VAL A 91 24.11 -13.20 0.19
N THR A 92 25.15 -13.38 1.02
CA THR A 92 25.41 -14.64 1.73
C THR A 92 24.42 -14.86 2.87
N ASP A 93 24.23 -16.12 3.29
CA ASP A 93 23.36 -16.46 4.43
C ASP A 93 23.82 -15.82 5.75
N GLU A 94 25.13 -15.59 5.91
CA GLU A 94 25.74 -14.96 7.08
C GLU A 94 25.36 -13.48 7.19
N VAL A 95 25.52 -12.73 6.10
CA VAL A 95 25.07 -11.32 6.03
C VAL A 95 23.55 -11.29 6.20
N LEU A 96 22.80 -12.10 5.45
CA LEU A 96 21.34 -12.10 5.52
C LEU A 96 20.83 -12.41 6.93
N ALA A 97 21.50 -13.27 7.70
CA ALA A 97 21.13 -13.59 9.08
C ALA A 97 21.09 -12.37 10.01
N THR A 98 22.01 -11.41 9.87
CA THR A 98 22.01 -10.19 10.71
C THR A 98 20.93 -9.18 10.31
N TYR A 99 20.33 -9.32 9.12
CA TYR A 99 19.27 -8.44 8.61
C TYR A 99 17.86 -9.06 8.69
N LYS A 100 17.73 -10.37 8.99
CA LYS A 100 16.43 -11.03 9.15
C LYS A 100 15.59 -10.34 10.23
N ASN A 101 14.36 -9.97 9.83
CA ASN A 101 13.36 -9.27 10.65
C ASN A 101 13.79 -7.91 11.21
N GLN A 102 14.85 -7.30 10.68
CA GLN A 102 15.29 -5.95 11.05
C GLN A 102 14.57 -4.88 10.20
N GLY A 103 14.52 -3.65 10.71
CA GLY A 103 14.13 -2.48 9.93
C GLY A 103 15.31 -1.84 9.19
N GLY A 104 15.01 -0.92 8.26
CA GLY A 104 16.00 -0.22 7.44
C GLY A 104 16.14 -0.80 6.03
N TYR A 105 16.88 -0.09 5.16
CA TYR A 105 17.19 -0.51 3.78
C TYR A 105 18.67 -0.83 3.59
N ASP A 106 19.46 -0.68 4.65
CA ASP A 106 20.92 -0.56 4.63
C ASP A 106 21.63 -1.93 4.58
N LEU A 107 20.94 -2.96 4.05
CA LEU A 107 21.56 -4.16 3.46
C LEU A 107 22.04 -3.87 2.05
N LEU A 108 21.13 -3.33 1.22
CA LEU A 108 21.36 -3.02 -0.20
C LEU A 108 21.47 -1.50 -0.45
N GLY A 109 21.23 -0.68 0.58
CA GLY A 109 21.09 0.77 0.47
C GLY A 109 19.73 1.18 -0.11
N ARG A 110 19.56 2.50 -0.27
CA ARG A 110 18.42 3.10 -0.97
C ARG A 110 18.88 4.29 -1.80
N THR A 111 18.19 4.52 -2.90
CA THR A 111 18.39 5.66 -3.80
C THR A 111 17.07 6.43 -3.92
N GLN A 112 17.13 7.73 -4.24
CA GLN A 112 15.92 8.54 -4.45
C GLN A 112 15.66 8.81 -5.95
N ASP A 113 16.54 8.31 -6.82
CA ASP A 113 16.55 8.59 -8.24
C ASP A 113 15.36 7.96 -8.97
N GLN A 114 15.02 8.60 -10.08
CA GLN A 114 13.93 8.20 -10.95
C GLN A 114 14.54 7.78 -12.29
N ILE A 115 14.11 6.63 -12.81
CA ILE A 115 14.62 6.02 -14.04
C ILE A 115 13.76 6.52 -15.19
N ARG A 116 13.99 7.76 -15.63
CA ARG A 116 13.11 8.49 -16.55
C ARG A 116 13.73 8.86 -17.89
N THR A 117 15.05 9.00 -17.97
CA THR A 117 15.71 9.35 -19.23
C THR A 117 16.05 8.10 -20.02
N THR A 118 16.10 8.23 -21.35
CA THR A 118 16.46 7.13 -22.25
C THR A 118 17.84 6.56 -21.92
N GLU A 119 18.76 7.41 -21.46
CA GLU A 119 20.12 7.05 -21.04
C GLU A 119 20.11 6.17 -19.78
N GLN A 120 19.29 6.52 -18.78
CA GLN A 120 19.12 5.70 -17.56
C GLN A 120 18.48 4.35 -17.89
N VAL A 121 17.44 4.33 -18.72
CA VAL A 121 16.79 3.09 -19.19
C VAL A 121 17.77 2.21 -19.98
N ASN A 122 18.59 2.82 -20.84
CA ASN A 122 19.67 2.13 -21.55
C ASN A 122 20.72 1.56 -20.60
N ALA A 123 21.12 2.31 -19.57
CA ALA A 123 22.08 1.87 -18.56
C ALA A 123 21.55 0.65 -17.78
N ALA A 124 20.30 0.69 -17.31
CA ALA A 124 19.64 -0.45 -16.66
C ALA A 124 19.59 -1.70 -17.56
N HIS A 125 19.21 -1.54 -18.83
CA HIS A 125 19.20 -2.63 -19.80
C HIS A 125 20.59 -3.26 -19.99
N ASN A 126 21.62 -2.42 -20.16
CA ASN A 126 22.99 -2.87 -20.39
C ASN A 126 23.58 -3.54 -19.15
N ALA A 127 23.30 -3.03 -17.95
CA ALA A 127 23.65 -3.66 -16.69
C ALA A 127 23.00 -5.06 -16.54
N CYS A 128 21.68 -5.17 -16.72
CA CYS A 128 20.98 -6.45 -16.63
C CYS A 128 21.51 -7.49 -17.62
N THR A 129 21.83 -7.05 -18.84
CA THR A 129 22.39 -7.91 -19.89
C THR A 129 23.83 -8.35 -19.59
N THR A 130 24.65 -7.44 -19.05
CA THR A 130 26.05 -7.71 -18.66
C THR A 130 26.12 -8.69 -17.50
N LEU A 131 25.28 -8.48 -16.49
CA LEU A 131 25.14 -9.33 -15.29
C LEU A 131 24.33 -10.62 -15.56
N LYS A 132 23.76 -10.78 -16.76
CA LYS A 132 22.94 -11.94 -17.18
C LYS A 132 21.81 -12.27 -16.20
N LEU A 133 21.07 -11.25 -15.78
CA LEU A 133 20.00 -11.40 -14.79
C LEU A 133 18.75 -12.05 -15.39
N ASP A 134 18.18 -13.05 -14.70
CA ASP A 134 16.86 -13.59 -15.04
C ASP A 134 15.73 -12.61 -14.69
N ALA A 135 15.91 -11.85 -13.61
CA ALA A 135 14.93 -10.88 -13.12
C ALA A 135 15.57 -9.67 -12.42
N LEU A 136 14.88 -8.54 -12.48
CA LEU A 136 15.15 -7.31 -11.75
C LEU A 136 13.95 -7.01 -10.84
N VAL A 137 14.16 -7.06 -9.53
CA VAL A 137 13.12 -6.79 -8.52
C VAL A 137 13.26 -5.36 -8.02
N ILE A 138 12.23 -4.53 -8.23
CA ILE A 138 12.21 -3.12 -7.84
C ILE A 138 11.27 -2.96 -6.64
N ILE A 139 11.84 -2.59 -5.50
CA ILE A 139 11.13 -2.45 -4.22
C ILE A 139 10.87 -0.95 -3.98
N GLY A 140 9.61 -0.54 -3.89
CA GLY A 140 9.29 0.86 -3.60
C GLY A 140 7.84 1.25 -3.80
N GLY A 141 7.59 2.57 -3.84
CA GLY A 141 6.26 3.15 -3.94
C GLY A 141 5.80 3.40 -5.37
N VAL A 142 4.89 4.36 -5.52
CA VAL A 142 4.24 4.76 -6.78
C VAL A 142 5.26 5.12 -7.89
N THR A 143 6.31 5.85 -7.55
CA THR A 143 7.38 6.25 -8.50
C THR A 143 8.17 5.04 -8.98
N SER A 144 8.76 4.28 -8.07
CA SER A 144 9.59 3.10 -8.37
C SER A 144 8.83 2.06 -9.20
N ASN A 145 7.53 1.86 -8.94
CA ASN A 145 6.71 0.94 -9.73
C ASN A 145 6.31 1.53 -11.10
N THR A 146 6.20 2.87 -11.24
CA THR A 146 6.04 3.51 -12.56
C THR A 146 7.29 3.31 -13.42
N ASP A 147 8.46 3.49 -12.84
CA ASP A 147 9.75 3.26 -13.48
C ASP A 147 9.94 1.77 -13.85
N ALA A 148 9.50 0.86 -12.97
CA ALA A 148 9.46 -0.58 -13.25
C ALA A 148 8.59 -0.94 -14.46
N ALA A 149 7.44 -0.27 -14.66
CA ALA A 149 6.61 -0.48 -15.84
C ALA A 149 7.34 -0.03 -17.12
N GLN A 150 7.99 1.14 -17.10
CA GLN A 150 8.75 1.66 -18.25
C GLN A 150 9.94 0.76 -18.61
N LEU A 151 10.70 0.30 -17.60
CA LEU A 151 11.77 -0.67 -17.80
C LEU A 151 11.25 -1.99 -18.38
N SER A 152 10.14 -2.53 -17.87
CA SER A 152 9.53 -3.75 -18.38
C SER A 152 9.15 -3.65 -19.86
N GLU A 153 8.60 -2.51 -20.27
CA GLU A 153 8.22 -2.26 -21.67
C GLU A 153 9.45 -2.16 -22.59
N THR A 154 10.47 -1.39 -22.21
CA THR A 154 11.70 -1.30 -23.02
C THR A 154 12.47 -2.62 -23.06
N PHE A 155 12.45 -3.41 -21.99
CA PHE A 155 13.07 -4.74 -21.97
C PHE A 155 12.31 -5.70 -22.90
N ALA A 156 10.98 -5.62 -22.95
CA ALA A 156 10.16 -6.41 -23.88
C ALA A 156 10.39 -6.00 -25.35
N GLU A 157 10.37 -4.69 -25.66
CA GLU A 157 10.66 -4.14 -27.00
C GLU A 157 12.03 -4.62 -27.52
N ARG A 158 13.05 -4.61 -26.66
CA ARG A 158 14.42 -5.03 -26.98
C ARG A 158 14.66 -6.54 -26.89
N LYS A 159 13.63 -7.32 -26.54
CA LYS A 159 13.71 -8.79 -26.35
C LYS A 159 14.76 -9.20 -25.31
N CYS A 160 14.96 -8.37 -24.29
CA CYS A 160 15.81 -8.68 -23.14
C CYS A 160 15.20 -9.87 -22.37
N PRO A 161 15.99 -10.89 -21.95
CA PRO A 161 15.46 -12.02 -21.20
C PRO A 161 14.94 -11.61 -19.81
N THR A 162 15.63 -10.67 -19.16
CA THR A 162 15.36 -10.16 -17.81
C THR A 162 13.90 -9.76 -17.59
N LYS A 163 13.27 -10.25 -16.51
CA LYS A 163 11.90 -9.87 -16.12
C LYS A 163 11.91 -8.81 -15.03
N VAL A 164 11.15 -7.73 -15.20
CA VAL A 164 11.03 -6.67 -14.19
C VAL A 164 9.82 -6.94 -13.29
N VAL A 165 10.02 -6.91 -11.97
CA VAL A 165 8.97 -7.17 -10.97
C VAL A 165 8.95 -6.03 -9.95
N GLY A 166 7.80 -5.36 -9.82
CA GLY A 166 7.58 -4.32 -8.82
C GLY A 166 7.02 -4.88 -7.51
N ILE A 167 7.53 -4.44 -6.35
CA ILE A 167 7.00 -4.77 -5.02
C ILE A 167 6.48 -3.49 -4.33
N PRO A 168 5.21 -3.44 -3.88
CA PRO A 168 4.57 -2.24 -3.35
C PRO A 168 4.96 -1.98 -1.89
N VAL A 169 6.05 -1.26 -1.69
CA VAL A 169 6.62 -0.91 -0.37
C VAL A 169 6.65 0.61 -0.21
N THR A 170 5.83 1.13 0.70
CA THR A 170 5.70 2.57 0.95
C THR A 170 5.14 2.80 2.34
N LEU A 171 5.68 3.79 3.03
CA LEU A 171 5.16 4.25 4.33
C LEU A 171 3.88 5.08 4.18
N ASN A 172 3.51 5.47 2.95
CA ASN A 172 2.40 6.37 2.70
C ASN A 172 1.03 5.69 2.70
N GLY A 173 0.98 4.38 2.42
CA GLY A 173 -0.27 3.66 2.13
C GLY A 173 -0.90 4.07 0.79
N ASP A 174 -0.12 4.68 -0.11
CA ASP A 174 -0.58 5.38 -1.31
C ASP A 174 -0.49 4.54 -2.60
N LEU A 175 0.15 3.38 -2.58
CA LEU A 175 0.12 2.43 -3.70
C LEU A 175 -0.97 1.38 -3.46
N LYS A 176 -2.20 1.86 -3.33
CA LYS A 176 -3.39 1.06 -3.00
C LYS A 176 -4.39 1.06 -4.16
N ASN A 177 -4.96 -0.10 -4.49
CA ASN A 177 -5.98 -0.26 -5.53
C ASN A 177 -6.69 -1.63 -5.41
N GLN A 178 -7.53 -1.99 -6.38
CA GLN A 178 -8.28 -3.25 -6.41
C GLN A 178 -7.45 -4.55 -6.36
N PHE A 179 -6.13 -4.48 -6.63
CA PHE A 179 -5.19 -5.60 -6.54
C PHE A 179 -4.24 -5.51 -5.34
N VAL A 180 -4.03 -4.30 -4.79
CA VAL A 180 -3.10 -4.04 -3.67
C VAL A 180 -3.88 -3.46 -2.50
N GLU A 181 -4.22 -4.31 -1.53
CA GLU A 181 -5.02 -3.96 -0.35
C GLU A 181 -4.26 -3.03 0.63
N ALA A 182 -2.95 -3.25 0.79
CA ALA A 182 -2.09 -2.49 1.69
C ALA A 182 -0.62 -2.54 1.23
N ASN A 183 0.20 -1.63 1.73
CA ASN A 183 1.63 -1.55 1.42
C ASN A 183 2.51 -2.04 2.57
N VAL A 184 3.63 -2.68 2.23
CA VAL A 184 4.61 -3.10 3.23
C VAL A 184 5.22 -1.85 3.89
N GLY A 185 5.30 -1.88 5.23
CA GLY A 185 5.78 -0.77 6.06
C GLY A 185 4.67 0.14 6.62
N PHE A 186 3.52 0.24 5.93
CA PHE A 186 2.41 1.11 6.33
C PHE A 186 1.82 0.76 7.72
N ASP A 187 1.62 -0.52 8.00
CA ASP A 187 1.11 -0.99 9.30
C ASP A 187 2.06 -0.59 10.46
N THR A 188 3.37 -0.81 10.29
CA THR A 188 4.39 -0.47 11.29
C THR A 188 4.44 1.02 11.58
N ILE A 189 4.45 1.87 10.54
CA ILE A 189 4.53 3.34 10.74
C ILE A 189 3.24 3.89 11.35
N CYS A 190 2.06 3.36 11.00
CA CYS A 190 0.81 3.72 11.66
C CYS A 190 0.83 3.36 13.16
N LYS A 191 1.35 2.19 13.54
CA LYS A 191 1.47 1.79 14.97
C LYS A 191 2.45 2.69 15.73
N VAL A 192 3.65 2.91 15.19
CA VAL A 192 4.67 3.77 15.83
C VAL A 192 4.17 5.21 15.98
N ASN A 193 3.58 5.79 14.94
CA ASN A 193 3.01 7.14 15.03
C ASN A 193 1.83 7.20 16.00
N SER A 194 0.95 6.20 16.03
CA SER A 194 -0.17 6.15 16.99
C SER A 194 0.33 6.07 18.44
N GLN A 195 1.39 5.31 18.70
CA GLN A 195 2.04 5.26 20.02
C GLN A 195 2.60 6.64 20.41
N LEU A 196 3.35 7.30 19.51
CA LEU A 196 3.92 8.63 19.77
C LEU A 196 2.82 9.68 20.03
N ILE A 197 1.80 9.74 19.18
CA ILE A 197 0.64 10.64 19.36
C ILE A 197 -0.04 10.35 20.71
N SER A 198 -0.31 9.08 21.03
CA SER A 198 -0.98 8.72 22.28
C SER A 198 -0.17 9.05 23.54
N ASN A 199 1.16 8.95 23.48
CA ASN A 199 2.03 9.33 24.59
C ASN A 199 1.94 10.84 24.83
N VAL A 200 1.93 11.66 23.77
CA VAL A 200 1.75 13.11 23.93
C VAL A 200 0.33 13.48 24.36
N CYS A 201 -0.71 12.79 23.89
CA CYS A 201 -2.07 12.97 24.43
C CYS A 201 -2.16 12.60 25.92
N THR A 202 -1.43 11.57 26.36
CA THR A 202 -1.39 11.15 27.77
C THR A 202 -0.62 12.15 28.63
N ASP A 203 0.53 12.66 28.16
CA ASP A 203 1.26 13.76 28.80
C ASP A 203 0.40 15.03 28.89
N ALA A 204 -0.29 15.36 27.79
CA ALA A 204 -1.16 16.52 27.72
C ALA A 204 -2.32 16.45 28.71
N LEU A 205 -3.00 15.29 28.81
CA LEU A 205 -4.02 15.04 29.83
C LEU A 205 -3.43 15.15 31.25
N SER A 206 -2.26 14.55 31.48
CA SER A 206 -1.59 14.54 32.80
C SER A 206 -1.12 15.92 33.27
N ALA A 207 -0.89 16.84 32.32
CA ALA A 207 -0.42 18.20 32.57
C ALA A 207 -1.46 19.28 32.23
N GLU A 208 -2.74 18.90 32.10
CA GLU A 208 -3.89 19.78 31.75
C GLU A 208 -3.66 20.65 30.49
N LYS A 209 -2.86 20.16 29.54
CA LYS A 209 -2.55 20.85 28.28
C LYS A 209 -3.64 20.55 27.25
N VAL A 210 -4.44 21.56 26.88
CA VAL A 210 -5.30 21.46 25.68
C VAL A 210 -4.44 21.27 24.42
N ILE A 211 -4.72 20.22 23.63
CA ILE A 211 -4.23 20.02 22.26
C ILE A 211 -5.31 20.51 21.30
N LEU A 212 -4.98 21.46 20.43
CA LEU A 212 -5.84 21.86 19.32
C LEU A 212 -5.36 21.11 18.07
N ALA A 213 -6.25 20.33 17.46
CA ALA A 213 -6.05 19.69 16.17
C ALA A 213 -7.08 20.23 15.18
N GLU A 214 -6.61 20.63 13.99
CA GLU A 214 -7.47 21.15 12.93
C GLU A 214 -7.93 20.01 12.01
N GLU A 215 -9.20 20.04 11.59
CA GLU A 215 -9.69 19.12 10.55
C GLU A 215 -9.11 19.53 9.20
N VAL A 216 -8.02 18.89 8.80
CA VAL A 216 -7.40 19.12 7.48
C VAL A 216 -8.29 18.51 6.39
N ALA A 217 -9.25 19.30 5.91
CA ALA A 217 -10.14 18.97 4.80
C ALA A 217 -9.38 18.93 3.46
N ALA A 218 -8.58 17.88 3.24
CA ALA A 218 -7.68 17.77 2.09
C ALA A 218 -7.88 16.48 1.27
N SER A 219 -8.60 16.60 0.16
CA SER A 219 -8.72 15.59 -0.91
C SER A 219 -7.42 15.31 -1.70
N LYS A 220 -6.27 15.79 -1.21
CA LYS A 220 -4.97 15.77 -1.91
C LYS A 220 -3.83 15.16 -1.08
N LEU A 221 -4.07 14.76 0.18
CA LEU A 221 -3.05 14.20 1.07
C LEU A 221 -3.17 12.67 1.19
N THR A 222 -2.03 12.00 1.41
CA THR A 222 -2.00 10.57 1.78
C THR A 222 -2.26 10.39 3.27
N LEU A 223 -2.56 9.16 3.71
CA LEU A 223 -2.83 8.91 5.13
C LEU A 223 -1.59 9.10 6.01
N PHE A 224 -0.39 8.89 5.45
CA PHE A 224 0.87 9.25 6.11
C PHE A 224 1.09 10.76 6.18
N ASP A 225 0.76 11.54 5.14
CA ASP A 225 0.89 13.00 5.21
C ASP A 225 0.02 13.58 6.33
N ILE A 226 -1.22 13.08 6.46
CA ILE A 226 -2.13 13.43 7.56
C ILE A 226 -1.50 13.03 8.90
N THR A 227 -1.04 11.79 9.03
CA THR A 227 -0.43 11.28 10.28
C THR A 227 0.82 12.08 10.65
N LYS A 228 1.66 12.43 9.68
CA LYS A 228 2.89 13.21 9.87
C LYS A 228 2.56 14.65 10.26
N GLN A 229 1.60 15.31 9.63
CA GLN A 229 1.18 16.66 10.00
C GLN A 229 0.63 16.70 11.43
N ILE A 230 -0.14 15.69 11.85
CA ILE A 230 -0.57 15.53 13.24
C ILE A 230 0.64 15.39 14.17
N CYS A 231 1.59 14.49 13.88
CA CYS A 231 2.83 14.35 14.66
C CYS A 231 3.63 15.67 14.74
N ASP A 232 3.84 16.35 13.61
CA ASP A 232 4.62 17.59 13.54
C ASP A 232 3.94 18.74 14.31
N ALA A 233 2.60 18.85 14.27
CA ALA A 233 1.84 19.82 15.04
C ALA A 233 1.95 19.55 16.55
N VAL A 234 1.73 18.29 16.94
CA VAL A 234 1.84 17.81 18.33
C VAL A 234 3.25 18.06 18.89
N CYS A 235 4.31 17.77 18.14
CA CYS A 235 5.70 18.04 18.53
C CYS A 235 6.01 19.54 18.67
N LYS A 236 5.54 20.39 17.74
CA LYS A 236 5.77 21.85 17.80
C LYS A 236 5.06 22.52 18.99
N LEU A 237 3.91 21.99 19.41
CA LEU A 237 3.16 22.46 20.57
C LEU A 237 3.81 22.09 21.92
N GLY A 238 4.60 21.02 21.97
CA GLY A 238 5.33 20.62 23.18
C GLY A 238 6.35 21.66 23.65
N VAL A 239 7.09 22.27 22.72
CA VAL A 239 8.21 23.19 23.02
C VAL A 239 7.75 24.57 23.50
N ASN A 240 6.59 25.07 23.04
CA ASN A 240 6.16 26.46 23.30
C ASN A 240 5.38 26.65 24.62
N LYS A 241 5.04 25.58 25.37
CA LYS A 241 4.31 25.67 26.65
C LYS A 241 5.19 25.62 27.90
N GLU A 242 6.45 25.20 27.79
CA GLU A 242 7.35 24.99 28.93
C GLU A 242 7.69 26.30 29.66
N ILE A 243 7.87 27.40 28.91
CA ILE A 243 8.18 28.74 29.44
C ILE A 243 6.99 29.36 30.21
N HIS A 244 5.75 29.11 29.78
CA HIS A 244 4.57 29.74 30.39
C HIS A 244 3.96 28.94 31.56
N GLY A 245 4.18 27.61 31.64
CA GLY A 245 3.69 26.78 32.73
C GLY A 245 4.48 26.92 34.03
N LEU A 246 5.82 26.91 33.94
CA LEU A 246 6.72 26.88 35.11
C LEU A 246 6.66 28.16 35.98
N LEU A 247 6.08 29.24 35.49
CA LEU A 247 5.96 30.52 36.21
C LEU A 247 4.72 30.63 37.12
N ARG A 248 3.76 29.69 37.11
CA ARG A 248 2.47 29.90 37.81
C ARG A 248 2.16 29.00 39.02
N GLN A 249 2.63 27.75 39.11
CA GLN A 249 1.98 26.75 39.99
C GLN A 249 2.94 25.69 40.61
N GLY A 250 4.03 26.11 41.26
CA GLY A 250 5.03 25.16 41.81
C GLY A 250 4.51 24.15 42.84
N VAL A 251 4.21 22.91 42.41
CA VAL A 251 3.75 21.74 43.22
C VAL A 251 4.33 20.44 42.59
N SER A 252 4.52 19.37 43.39
CA SER A 252 5.29 18.16 43.01
C SER A 252 4.46 16.91 42.62
N ALA A 253 5.13 15.92 41.99
CA ALA A 253 4.53 14.90 41.12
C ALA A 253 4.49 13.44 41.68
N GLU A 254 4.61 13.23 42.99
CA GLU A 254 5.00 11.92 43.55
C GLU A 254 3.87 10.89 43.82
N LYS A 255 2.67 11.02 43.24
CA LYS A 255 1.50 10.18 43.60
C LYS A 255 0.82 9.36 42.49
N ILE A 256 1.35 9.36 41.26
CA ILE A 256 0.61 8.85 40.08
C ILE A 256 0.99 7.40 39.68
N SER A 257 2.20 6.93 39.98
CA SER A 257 2.75 5.69 39.39
C SER A 257 2.25 4.35 39.97
N ALA A 258 1.40 4.36 41.01
CA ALA A 258 1.13 3.17 41.82
C ALA A 258 -0.06 2.30 41.37
N GLN A 259 -0.80 2.65 40.31
CA GLN A 259 -1.95 1.87 39.82
C GLN A 259 -2.03 1.81 38.28
N LEU A 260 -1.54 0.71 37.72
CA LEU A 260 -1.79 0.33 36.32
C LEU A 260 -2.69 -0.92 36.29
N SER A 261 -3.63 -0.97 35.33
CA SER A 261 -4.89 -1.70 35.48
C SER A 261 -5.13 -2.77 34.39
N PRO A 262 -6.19 -3.61 34.54
CA PRO A 262 -6.66 -4.57 33.52
C PRO A 262 -7.06 -4.00 32.14
N TRP A 263 -6.77 -2.72 31.86
CA TRP A 263 -7.14 -1.98 30.64
C TRP A 263 -6.76 -2.69 29.34
N ALA A 264 -5.61 -3.37 29.29
CA ALA A 264 -5.13 -4.06 28.10
C ALA A 264 -6.07 -5.19 27.64
N SER A 265 -6.76 -5.87 28.57
CA SER A 265 -7.77 -6.88 28.21
C SER A 265 -9.08 -6.23 27.76
N ALA A 266 -9.53 -5.17 28.45
CA ALA A 266 -10.76 -4.46 28.09
C ALA A 266 -10.67 -3.77 26.70
N LEU A 267 -9.49 -3.26 26.32
CA LEU A 267 -9.27 -2.66 25.00
C LEU A 267 -9.51 -3.63 23.84
N PHE A 268 -9.18 -4.91 24.02
CA PHE A 268 -9.39 -5.95 23.01
C PHE A 268 -10.88 -6.29 22.84
N GLU A 269 -11.67 -6.22 23.91
CA GLU A 269 -13.12 -6.47 23.86
C GLU A 269 -13.92 -5.30 23.26
N PHE A 270 -13.41 -4.08 23.33
CA PHE A 270 -14.05 -2.89 22.74
C PHE A 270 -13.86 -2.75 21.22
N LEU A 271 -13.01 -3.56 20.59
CA LEU A 271 -12.94 -3.61 19.13
C LEU A 271 -14.21 -4.27 18.56
N PRO A 272 -14.93 -3.65 17.60
CA PRO A 272 -16.04 -4.29 16.93
C PRO A 272 -15.65 -5.68 16.38
N PRO A 273 -16.53 -6.70 16.45
CA PRO A 273 -16.19 -8.07 16.03
C PRO A 273 -15.65 -8.20 14.59
N PHE A 274 -16.00 -7.26 13.70
CA PHE A 274 -15.45 -7.21 12.35
C PHE A 274 -13.97 -6.77 12.32
N ILE A 275 -13.53 -5.87 13.20
CA ILE A 275 -12.11 -5.47 13.32
C ILE A 275 -11.28 -6.63 13.90
N ARG A 276 -11.87 -7.43 14.80
CA ARG A 276 -11.26 -8.67 15.31
C ARG A 276 -11.20 -9.80 14.26
N LYS A 277 -11.92 -9.70 13.15
CA LYS A 277 -11.99 -10.74 12.11
C LYS A 277 -10.83 -10.62 11.12
N GLN A 278 -9.62 -10.82 11.63
CA GLN A 278 -8.42 -10.88 10.80
C GLN A 278 -8.46 -12.08 9.85
N ASN A 279 -7.99 -11.90 8.61
CA ASN A 279 -7.60 -13.03 7.76
C ASN A 279 -6.21 -13.54 8.22
N PRO A 280 -6.12 -14.74 8.83
CA PRO A 280 -4.84 -15.40 9.14
C PRO A 280 -4.05 -15.69 7.86
N VAL A 281 -2.72 -15.82 7.98
CA VAL A 281 -1.82 -15.99 6.82
C VAL A 281 -2.13 -17.27 6.03
N ASN A 282 -2.65 -18.30 6.70
CA ASN A 282 -3.11 -19.54 6.06
C ASN A 282 -4.31 -19.36 5.09
N LYS A 283 -4.98 -18.19 5.07
CA LYS A 283 -6.04 -17.83 4.11
C LYS A 283 -5.61 -16.83 3.04
N TRP A 284 -4.37 -16.33 3.10
CA TRP A 284 -3.90 -15.36 2.12
C TRP A 284 -3.78 -15.99 0.73
N ARG A 285 -4.12 -15.21 -0.30
CA ARG A 285 -3.97 -15.59 -1.70
C ARG A 285 -2.79 -14.81 -2.28
N CYS A 286 -1.86 -15.50 -2.93
CA CYS A 286 -0.72 -14.86 -3.58
C CYS A 286 -0.94 -14.78 -5.09
N GLY A 287 -0.61 -13.63 -5.66
CA GLY A 287 -0.66 -13.37 -7.09
C GLY A 287 0.08 -12.09 -7.45
N ALA A 288 0.10 -11.77 -8.74
CA ALA A 288 0.62 -10.51 -9.25
C ALA A 288 -0.33 -9.93 -10.30
N ALA A 289 -0.48 -8.60 -10.28
CA ALA A 289 -1.19 -7.84 -11.29
C ALA A 289 -0.17 -7.09 -12.18
N PRO A 290 -0.40 -6.98 -13.50
CA PRO A 290 0.42 -6.14 -14.37
C PRO A 290 0.38 -4.68 -13.91
N ILE A 291 1.52 -3.99 -13.92
CA ILE A 291 1.58 -2.61 -13.44
C ILE A 291 0.70 -1.68 -14.31
N THR A 292 0.63 -1.96 -15.61
CA THR A 292 -0.23 -1.27 -16.59
C THR A 292 -1.72 -1.30 -16.22
N ALA A 293 -2.20 -2.34 -15.53
CA ALA A 293 -3.59 -2.43 -15.04
C ALA A 293 -3.89 -1.47 -13.89
N MET A 294 -2.86 -0.92 -13.24
CA MET A 294 -2.96 0.03 -12.12
C MET A 294 -2.67 1.48 -12.53
N MET A 295 -2.24 1.73 -13.77
CA MET A 295 -1.87 3.06 -14.26
C MET A 295 -3.09 3.87 -14.71
N THR A 296 -2.98 5.20 -14.58
CA THR A 296 -3.96 6.15 -15.15
C THR A 296 -3.24 7.33 -15.81
N VAL A 297 -3.98 8.11 -16.62
CA VAL A 297 -3.42 9.20 -17.43
C VAL A 297 -3.98 10.53 -16.93
N ARG A 298 -3.28 11.18 -15.99
CA ARG A 298 -3.61 12.55 -15.60
C ARG A 298 -3.13 13.54 -16.66
N ARG A 299 -4.07 14.31 -17.22
CA ARG A 299 -3.75 15.46 -18.08
C ARG A 299 -3.42 16.65 -17.16
N TYR A 300 -2.14 17.00 -17.05
CA TYR A 300 -1.75 18.30 -16.51
C TYR A 300 -2.11 19.38 -17.53
N GLY A 301 -2.57 20.53 -17.03
CA GLY A 301 -3.37 21.50 -17.80
C GLY A 301 -2.69 22.19 -18.98
N HIS A 302 -3.52 22.89 -19.76
CA HIS A 302 -3.20 23.59 -21.01
C HIS A 302 -2.20 24.75 -20.84
N GLY A 303 -0.91 24.44 -20.68
CA GLY A 303 0.18 25.41 -20.89
C GLY A 303 0.55 25.50 -22.38
N PRO A 304 0.95 26.67 -22.90
CA PRO A 304 1.46 26.78 -24.27
C PRO A 304 2.77 26.00 -24.41
N GLY A 305 2.69 24.82 -25.04
CA GLY A 305 3.80 23.86 -25.16
C GLY A 305 3.60 22.54 -24.40
N ALA A 306 2.52 22.38 -23.63
CA ALA A 306 2.17 21.10 -23.01
C ALA A 306 1.70 20.08 -24.06
N SER A 307 2.19 18.84 -23.98
CA SER A 307 1.72 17.76 -24.84
C SER A 307 0.30 17.34 -24.44
N ASN A 308 -0.66 17.44 -25.37
CA ASN A 308 -2.07 17.09 -25.13
C ASN A 308 -2.31 15.62 -24.71
N LEU A 309 -1.33 14.72 -24.90
CA LEU A 309 -1.30 13.41 -24.25
C LEU A 309 -0.62 13.52 -22.88
N GLY A 310 -1.37 13.27 -21.81
CA GLY A 310 -0.79 12.99 -20.50
C GLY A 310 0.06 11.71 -20.56
N LYS A 311 1.15 11.65 -19.79
CA LYS A 311 1.97 10.44 -19.66
C LYS A 311 1.28 9.46 -18.71
N PRO A 312 1.16 8.17 -19.06
CA PRO A 312 0.75 7.15 -18.10
C PRO A 312 1.70 7.09 -16.91
N ALA A 313 1.15 6.98 -15.71
CA ALA A 313 1.89 6.70 -14.49
C ALA A 313 0.99 5.94 -13.49
N LEU A 314 1.59 5.35 -12.46
CA LEU A 314 0.85 5.13 -11.23
C LEU A 314 0.67 6.48 -10.52
N HIS A 315 -0.44 6.65 -9.82
CA HIS A 315 -0.73 7.87 -9.06
C HIS A 315 -1.00 7.49 -7.59
N PRO A 316 -0.61 8.34 -6.62
CA PRO A 316 -0.95 8.12 -5.22
C PRO A 316 -2.46 8.00 -5.03
N ALA A 317 -2.88 6.94 -4.34
CA ALA A 317 -4.23 6.77 -3.84
C ALA A 317 -4.47 7.80 -2.71
N ILE A 318 -5.44 8.67 -2.93
CA ILE A 318 -5.94 9.61 -1.92
C ILE A 318 -6.93 8.91 -0.98
N VAL A 319 -7.17 9.49 0.19
CA VAL A 319 -8.19 9.00 1.13
C VAL A 319 -9.57 9.03 0.48
N ASP A 320 -10.26 7.89 0.45
CA ASP A 320 -11.65 7.81 -0.01
C ASP A 320 -12.59 8.39 1.05
N LEU A 321 -13.09 9.61 0.80
CA LEU A 321 -14.05 10.31 1.65
C LEU A 321 -15.46 9.65 1.68
N LYS A 322 -15.70 8.64 0.84
CA LYS A 322 -16.88 7.77 0.87
C LYS A 322 -16.54 6.37 1.42
N GLY A 323 -15.29 6.13 1.77
CA GLY A 323 -14.79 4.84 2.25
C GLY A 323 -15.13 4.62 3.72
N LYS A 324 -15.37 3.35 4.08
CA LYS A 324 -15.74 2.93 5.45
C LYS A 324 -14.78 3.44 6.54
N ALA A 325 -13.48 3.57 6.24
CA ALA A 325 -12.49 4.06 7.18
C ALA A 325 -12.68 5.56 7.50
N TYR A 326 -12.93 6.39 6.49
CA TYR A 326 -13.24 7.81 6.70
C TYR A 326 -14.63 7.99 7.30
N GLU A 327 -15.61 7.17 6.92
CA GLU A 327 -16.94 7.18 7.53
C GLU A 327 -16.87 6.89 9.04
N LEU A 328 -16.08 5.89 9.45
CA LEU A 328 -15.86 5.57 10.87
C LEU A 328 -15.19 6.72 11.63
N LEU A 329 -14.24 7.43 11.02
CA LEU A 329 -13.66 8.64 11.60
C LEU A 329 -14.74 9.73 11.76
N ARG A 330 -15.46 10.06 10.69
CA ARG A 330 -16.51 11.10 10.68
C ARG A 330 -17.62 10.83 11.70
N GLN A 331 -18.06 9.57 11.85
CA GLN A 331 -19.06 9.17 12.85
C GLN A 331 -18.62 9.45 14.30
N ASN A 332 -17.30 9.46 14.57
CA ASN A 332 -16.75 9.69 15.90
C ASN A 332 -16.08 11.07 16.07
N ALA A 333 -15.89 11.85 15.00
CA ALA A 333 -15.12 13.09 15.01
C ALA A 333 -15.65 14.12 16.02
N THR A 334 -16.96 14.38 16.04
CA THR A 334 -17.58 15.27 17.03
C THR A 334 -17.36 14.78 18.46
N LYS A 335 -17.36 13.47 18.69
CA LYS A 335 -17.06 12.91 20.02
C LYS A 335 -15.61 13.11 20.40
N PHE A 336 -14.67 12.81 19.49
CA PHE A 336 -13.23 13.00 19.72
C PHE A 336 -12.80 14.47 19.88
N LEU A 337 -13.64 15.42 19.42
CA LEU A 337 -13.41 16.86 19.60
C LEU A 337 -13.92 17.37 20.96
N MET A 338 -15.02 16.81 21.48
CA MET A 338 -15.72 17.30 22.67
C MET A 338 -15.36 16.54 23.96
N ASP A 339 -14.98 15.26 23.83
CA ASP A 339 -14.65 14.36 24.95
C ASP A 339 -13.16 13.95 24.88
N ASP A 340 -12.47 13.84 26.03
CA ASP A 340 -11.08 13.35 26.14
C ASP A 340 -10.95 11.82 25.92
N VAL A 341 -11.37 11.31 24.76
CA VAL A 341 -11.40 9.87 24.42
C VAL A 341 -10.06 9.40 23.82
N TYR A 342 -8.94 9.79 24.43
CA TYR A 342 -7.62 9.36 23.99
C TYR A 342 -7.45 7.84 24.13
N ARG A 343 -6.72 7.23 23.19
CA ARG A 343 -6.37 5.81 23.22
C ARG A 343 -4.86 5.65 23.21
N ASN A 344 -4.33 4.87 24.14
CA ASN A 344 -2.95 4.43 24.13
C ASN A 344 -2.89 2.99 23.58
N PRO A 345 -2.40 2.75 22.35
CA PRO A 345 -2.25 1.41 21.80
C PRO A 345 -1.04 0.65 22.37
N GLY A 346 -0.18 1.31 23.16
CA GLY A 346 1.08 0.77 23.67
C GLY A 346 2.17 0.64 22.59
N PRO A 347 3.36 0.14 22.98
CA PRO A 347 4.43 -0.17 22.03
C PRO A 347 4.07 -1.37 21.15
N LEU A 348 4.65 -1.40 19.94
CA LEU A 348 4.58 -2.55 19.04
C LEU A 348 5.01 -3.84 19.75
N GLN A 349 4.07 -4.78 19.91
CA GLN A 349 4.36 -6.10 20.46
C GLN A 349 4.84 -7.03 19.35
N PHE A 350 5.85 -7.85 19.66
CA PHE A 350 6.36 -8.88 18.74
C PHE A 350 5.87 -10.29 19.07
N GLU A 351 5.37 -10.49 20.29
CA GLU A 351 4.82 -11.73 20.83
C GLU A 351 3.65 -11.41 21.78
N GLY A 352 2.78 -12.38 22.05
CA GLY A 352 1.67 -12.23 22.98
C GLY A 352 0.45 -11.46 22.43
N PRO A 353 -0.54 -11.16 23.29
CA PRO A 353 -1.79 -10.52 22.88
C PRO A 353 -1.54 -9.15 22.21
N GLY A 354 -2.05 -9.00 20.99
CA GLY A 354 -1.93 -7.75 20.22
C GLY A 354 -0.74 -7.66 19.25
N ALA A 355 0.19 -8.63 19.26
CA ALA A 355 1.28 -8.67 18.27
C ALA A 355 0.75 -8.71 16.82
N ASP A 356 -0.31 -9.51 16.59
CA ASP A 356 -0.98 -9.63 15.29
C ASP A 356 -2.01 -8.52 15.01
N ALA A 357 -2.16 -7.51 15.87
CA ALA A 357 -3.07 -6.39 15.59
C ALA A 357 -2.70 -5.72 14.26
N LYS A 358 -3.68 -5.37 13.43
CA LYS A 358 -3.47 -4.73 12.12
C LYS A 358 -4.04 -3.31 12.13
N ALA A 359 -3.51 -2.44 11.27
CA ALA A 359 -4.03 -1.09 11.06
C ALA A 359 -5.56 -1.09 10.87
N VAL A 360 -6.26 -0.17 11.55
CA VAL A 360 -7.73 -0.10 11.56
C VAL A 360 -8.31 0.08 10.16
N THR A 361 -7.63 0.83 9.29
CA THR A 361 -7.98 1.00 7.87
C THR A 361 -8.17 -0.35 7.17
N LEU A 362 -7.13 -1.20 7.18
CA LEU A 362 -7.18 -2.55 6.58
C LEU A 362 -8.26 -3.46 7.20
N CYS A 363 -8.57 -3.30 8.48
CA CYS A 363 -9.60 -4.09 9.18
C CYS A 363 -11.04 -3.64 8.85
N VAL A 364 -11.23 -2.38 8.46
CA VAL A 364 -12.54 -1.76 8.16
C VAL A 364 -12.84 -1.85 6.64
N GLU A 365 -11.79 -1.81 5.82
CA GLU A 365 -11.86 -1.83 4.37
C GLU A 365 -11.98 -3.25 3.80
N ASP A 366 -13.19 -3.81 3.88
CA ASP A 366 -13.57 -5.07 3.21
C ASP A 366 -13.49 -4.95 1.68
N GLN A 367 -12.30 -5.22 1.14
CA GLN A 367 -11.91 -5.11 -0.27
C GLN A 367 -11.50 -6.46 -0.89
N ASP A 368 -12.20 -7.58 -0.60
CA ASP A 368 -12.02 -8.86 -1.34
C ASP A 368 -12.57 -8.76 -2.79
N TYR A 369 -11.90 -7.95 -3.61
CA TYR A 369 -12.23 -7.68 -5.01
C TYR A 369 -12.16 -8.96 -5.84
N MET A 370 -11.08 -9.72 -5.69
CA MET A 370 -10.88 -10.98 -6.42
C MET A 370 -11.89 -12.07 -6.00
N GLY A 371 -12.29 -12.14 -4.72
CA GLY A 371 -13.38 -13.02 -4.28
C GLY A 371 -14.75 -12.61 -4.82
N ARG A 372 -15.00 -11.30 -4.99
CA ARG A 372 -16.22 -10.81 -5.67
C ARG A 372 -16.23 -11.17 -7.15
N ILE A 373 -15.10 -11.05 -7.86
CA ILE A 373 -14.96 -11.55 -9.25
C ILE A 373 -15.22 -13.06 -9.32
N LYS A 374 -14.59 -13.84 -8.44
CA LYS A 374 -14.81 -15.30 -8.41
C LYS A 374 -16.29 -15.63 -8.16
N LYS A 375 -16.95 -14.93 -7.24
CA LYS A 375 -18.39 -15.12 -6.97
C LYS A 375 -19.25 -14.77 -8.19
N LEU A 376 -18.89 -13.73 -8.95
CA LEU A 376 -19.55 -13.41 -10.22
C LEU A 376 -19.37 -14.52 -11.26
N GLN A 377 -18.14 -15.05 -11.42
CA GLN A 377 -17.86 -16.21 -12.28
C GLN A 377 -18.68 -17.44 -11.86
N GLU A 378 -18.76 -17.75 -10.56
CA GLU A 378 -19.61 -18.83 -10.03
C GLU A 378 -21.12 -18.63 -10.33
N HIS A 379 -21.60 -17.38 -10.41
CA HIS A 379 -22.96 -17.08 -10.84
C HIS A 379 -23.15 -17.26 -12.35
N LEU A 380 -22.18 -16.84 -13.17
CA LEU A 380 -22.20 -17.05 -14.62
C LEU A 380 -22.13 -18.54 -14.98
N ASP A 381 -21.32 -19.32 -14.27
CA ASP A 381 -21.23 -20.78 -14.41
C ASP A 381 -22.56 -21.48 -14.05
N LYS A 382 -23.29 -20.99 -13.03
CA LYS A 382 -24.64 -21.47 -12.71
C LYS A 382 -25.64 -21.16 -13.83
N VAL A 383 -25.61 -19.96 -14.40
CA VAL A 383 -26.44 -19.61 -15.57
C VAL A 383 -26.10 -20.51 -16.76
N ARG A 384 -24.81 -20.71 -17.07
CA ARG A 384 -24.35 -21.63 -18.12
C ARG A 384 -24.76 -23.09 -17.86
N ALA A 385 -24.82 -23.50 -16.59
CA ALA A 385 -25.25 -24.85 -16.22
C ALA A 385 -26.76 -25.07 -16.37
N ILE A 386 -27.58 -24.03 -16.21
CA ILE A 386 -29.03 -24.03 -16.40
C ILE A 386 -29.40 -23.95 -17.89
N VAL A 387 -28.75 -23.05 -18.64
CA VAL A 387 -29.03 -22.80 -20.06
C VAL A 387 -28.25 -23.79 -20.95
N LYS A 388 -28.56 -25.07 -20.83
CA LYS A 388 -28.04 -26.16 -21.68
C LYS A 388 -28.97 -26.47 -22.86
N PRO A 389 -28.48 -27.10 -23.94
CA PRO A 389 -29.33 -27.64 -24.99
C PRO A 389 -30.42 -28.55 -24.39
N GLY A 390 -31.69 -28.23 -24.65
CA GLY A 390 -32.85 -28.90 -24.04
C GLY A 390 -33.53 -28.15 -22.87
N CYS A 391 -33.03 -26.99 -22.44
CA CYS A 391 -33.76 -26.12 -21.50
C CYS A 391 -35.04 -25.52 -22.13
N SER A 392 -35.99 -25.08 -21.31
CA SER A 392 -37.24 -24.49 -21.80
C SER A 392 -37.02 -23.11 -22.41
N GLN A 393 -37.87 -22.76 -23.39
CA GLN A 393 -37.81 -21.47 -24.08
C GLN A 393 -37.97 -20.28 -23.13
N ASP A 394 -38.76 -20.42 -22.06
CA ASP A 394 -38.98 -19.35 -21.10
C ASP A 394 -37.75 -19.11 -20.21
N VAL A 395 -37.03 -20.17 -19.82
CA VAL A 395 -35.75 -20.07 -19.11
C VAL A 395 -34.69 -19.41 -19.98
N LEU A 396 -34.62 -19.78 -21.27
CA LEU A 396 -33.70 -19.16 -22.23
C LEU A 396 -34.01 -17.66 -22.43
N LYS A 397 -35.28 -17.29 -22.63
CA LYS A 397 -35.71 -15.89 -22.76
C LYS A 397 -35.42 -15.08 -21.51
N ALA A 398 -35.72 -15.61 -20.33
CA ALA A 398 -35.46 -14.94 -19.05
C ALA A 398 -33.96 -14.71 -18.83
N ALA A 399 -33.12 -15.73 -19.11
CA ALA A 399 -31.67 -15.60 -19.00
C ALA A 399 -31.10 -14.56 -19.98
N LEU A 400 -31.54 -14.57 -21.25
CA LEU A 400 -31.13 -13.58 -22.25
C LEU A 400 -31.52 -12.15 -21.85
N SER A 401 -32.76 -11.94 -21.40
CA SER A 401 -33.24 -10.61 -20.97
C SER A 401 -32.48 -10.09 -19.75
N ALA A 402 -32.23 -10.94 -18.75
CA ALA A 402 -31.46 -10.56 -17.56
C ALA A 402 -30.00 -10.22 -17.92
N MET A 403 -29.34 -11.04 -18.74
CA MET A 403 -27.95 -10.81 -19.14
C MET A 403 -27.78 -9.58 -20.05
N ALA A 404 -28.76 -9.30 -20.94
CA ALA A 404 -28.79 -8.06 -21.72
C ALA A 404 -28.87 -6.84 -20.80
N SER A 405 -29.84 -6.81 -19.87
CA SER A 405 -29.98 -5.71 -18.91
C SER A 405 -28.73 -5.47 -18.06
N VAL A 406 -28.06 -6.54 -17.59
CA VAL A 406 -26.77 -6.41 -16.88
C VAL A 406 -25.68 -5.82 -17.78
N THR A 407 -25.62 -6.22 -19.05
CA THR A 407 -24.65 -5.70 -20.02
C THR A 407 -24.88 -4.22 -20.30
N ASP A 408 -26.14 -3.81 -20.49
CA ASP A 408 -26.53 -2.42 -20.72
C ASP A 408 -26.15 -1.53 -19.53
N ILE A 409 -26.51 -1.94 -18.30
CA ILE A 409 -26.15 -1.22 -17.06
C ILE A 409 -24.64 -1.07 -16.93
N LEU A 410 -23.87 -2.13 -17.14
CA LEU A 410 -22.41 -2.08 -17.06
C LEU A 410 -21.79 -1.20 -18.15
N SER A 411 -22.35 -1.18 -19.37
CA SER A 411 -21.91 -0.29 -20.43
C SER A 411 -22.12 1.19 -20.05
N VAL A 412 -23.30 1.53 -19.51
CA VAL A 412 -23.60 2.89 -19.02
C VAL A 412 -22.66 3.26 -17.88
N MET A 413 -22.45 2.36 -16.90
CA MET A 413 -21.51 2.61 -15.80
C MET A 413 -20.09 2.88 -16.31
N SER A 414 -19.59 2.09 -17.26
CA SER A 414 -18.26 2.27 -17.86
C SER A 414 -18.11 3.58 -18.65
N SER A 415 -19.22 4.14 -19.16
CA SER A 415 -19.25 5.46 -19.78
C SER A 415 -19.40 6.60 -18.76
N SER A 416 -20.07 6.36 -17.63
CA SER A 416 -20.43 7.41 -16.66
C SER A 416 -19.25 7.97 -15.86
N SER A 417 -18.10 7.30 -15.85
CA SER A 417 -16.84 7.85 -15.33
C SER A 417 -16.25 8.99 -16.18
N THR A 418 -16.95 9.43 -17.23
CA THR A 418 -16.59 10.60 -18.07
C THR A 418 -17.30 11.91 -17.68
N GLY A 419 -18.10 11.92 -16.61
CA GLY A 419 -18.90 13.09 -16.20
C GLY A 419 -18.12 14.17 -15.42
N ASN A 420 -18.15 15.41 -15.92
CA ASN A 420 -17.58 16.61 -15.30
C ASN A 420 -17.92 16.79 -13.81
N SER A 421 -16.93 17.11 -12.98
CA SER A 421 -17.17 17.95 -11.79
C SER A 421 -17.53 19.37 -12.26
N PRO A 422 -18.62 19.99 -11.77
CA PRO A 422 -18.88 21.39 -12.06
C PRO A 422 -17.85 22.26 -11.34
N CYS A 423 -17.18 23.14 -12.08
CA CYS A 423 -16.49 24.27 -11.45
C CYS A 423 -17.55 25.17 -10.82
N PHE A 424 -17.51 25.32 -9.50
CA PHE A 424 -17.95 26.58 -8.92
C PHE A 424 -16.95 27.63 -9.38
N ALA A 425 -17.41 28.62 -10.12
CA ALA A 425 -16.68 29.86 -10.28
C ALA A 425 -16.74 30.59 -8.95
N GLU A 426 -15.59 30.98 -8.41
CA GLU A 426 -15.53 32.07 -7.45
C GLU A 426 -15.83 33.34 -8.26
N GLU A 427 -16.94 34.02 -7.94
CA GLU A 427 -17.17 35.39 -8.38
C GLU A 427 -16.36 36.29 -7.44
N ASP A 428 -15.45 37.09 -8.01
CA ASP A 428 -14.74 38.15 -7.29
C ASP A 428 -15.72 39.28 -6.92
N ASP A 429 -15.84 39.61 -5.64
CA ASP A 429 -16.24 40.92 -5.09
C ASP A 429 -15.68 41.08 -3.64
#